data_AF-A0A382PAL0-F1
#
_entry.id   AF-A0A382PAL0-F1
#
_cell.length_a   1.000
_cell.length_b   1.000
_cell.length_c   1.000
_cell.angle_alpha   90.00
_cell.angle_beta   90.00
_cell.angle_gamma   90.00
#
_symmetry.space_group_name_H-M   'P 1'
#
loop_
_entity.id
_entity.type
_entity.pdbx_description
1 polymer ?
#
loop_
_entity_poly.entity_id
_entity_poly.type
_entity_poly.pdbx_seq_one_letter_code
_entity_poly.pdbx_strand_id
1 'polypeptide(L)'
;MSSIILVLFGLGIFFLGYWFYSHFIESRIFGINDPDLITPAHEFEDGIDFLPTKRHILFGHHFTSIAGAAPIIGPCVAAYWGWLPAFVWVILGTVFMGAVHDFGALVVSIKEKGRSI
;
A
#
# COMPACT_ATOMS: atom_id res chain seq x y z
N MET A 1 -5.43 24.72 18.07
CA MET A 1 -5.87 23.30 18.03
C MET A 1 -4.78 22.46 18.64
N SER A 2 -5.12 21.48 19.48
CA SER A 2 -4.12 20.53 19.98
C SER A 2 -3.69 19.61 18.83
N SER A 3 -2.38 19.47 18.61
CA SER A 3 -1.83 18.60 17.56
C SER A 3 -2.27 17.13 17.72
N ILE A 4 -2.63 16.72 18.94
CA ILE A 4 -3.20 15.39 19.21
C ILE A 4 -4.47 15.13 18.40
N ILE A 5 -5.30 16.16 18.18
CA ILE A 5 -6.57 16.03 17.46
C ILE A 5 -6.30 15.72 15.98
N LEU A 6 -5.30 16.39 15.39
CA LEU A 6 -4.89 16.14 14.02
C LEU A 6 -4.35 14.71 13.84
N VAL A 7 -3.55 14.24 14.79
CA VAL A 7 -3.03 12.86 14.77
C VAL A 7 -4.17 11.84 14.84
N LEU A 8 -5.08 11.99 15.80
CA LEU A 8 -6.22 11.09 15.95
C LEU A 8 -7.12 11.10 14.71
N PHE A 9 -7.33 12.27 14.11
CA PHE A 9 -8.11 12.41 12.89
C PHE A 9 -7.44 11.70 11.70
N GLY A 10 -6.13 11.88 11.53
CA GLY A 10 -5.35 11.21 10.48
C GLY A 10 -5.36 9.69 10.64
N LEU A 11 -5.11 9.19 11.85
CA LEU A 11 -5.20 7.76 12.17
C LEU A 11 -6.60 7.20 11.92
N GLY A 12 -7.65 7.97 12.25
CA GLY A 12 -9.03 7.62 11.95
C GLY A 12 -9.28 7.45 10.45
N ILE A 13 -8.77 8.38 9.62
CA ILE A 13 -8.89 8.26 8.16
C ILE A 13 -8.08 7.07 7.63
N PHE A 14 -6.87 6.84 8.11
CA PHE A 14 -6.09 5.66 7.71
C PHE A 14 -6.78 4.36 8.08
N PHE A 15 -7.40 4.29 9.25
CA PHE A 15 -8.19 3.15 9.69
C PHE A 15 -9.41 2.91 8.78
N LEU A 16 -10.15 3.97 8.46
CA LEU A 16 -11.31 3.89 7.56
C LEU A 16 -10.88 3.53 6.12
N GLY A 17 -9.78 4.08 5.64
CA GLY A 17 -9.18 3.74 4.35
C GLY A 17 -8.76 2.28 4.31
N TYR A 18 -8.11 1.78 5.36
CA TYR A 18 -7.76 0.37 5.47
C TYR A 18 -9.00 -0.53 5.52
N TRP A 19 -10.01 -0.23 6.33
CA TRP A 19 -11.18 -1.11 6.44
C TRP A 19 -12.04 -1.09 5.17
N PHE A 20 -12.51 0.10 4.77
CA PHE A 20 -13.53 0.22 3.73
C PHE A 20 -12.93 0.29 2.34
N TYR A 21 -11.91 1.14 2.17
CA TYR A 21 -11.38 1.41 0.84
C TYR A 21 -10.50 0.26 0.35
N SER A 22 -9.63 -0.31 1.18
CA SER A 22 -8.82 -1.47 0.77
C SER A 22 -9.71 -2.64 0.34
N HIS A 23 -10.78 -2.93 1.09
CA HIS A 23 -11.72 -4.00 0.73
C HIS A 23 -12.45 -3.72 -0.59
N PHE A 24 -12.80 -2.46 -0.87
CA PHE A 24 -13.37 -2.07 -2.16
C PHE A 24 -12.38 -2.28 -3.30
N ILE A 25 -11.12 -1.87 -3.13
CA ILE A 25 -10.05 -2.04 -4.13
C ILE A 25 -9.80 -3.53 -4.41
N GLU A 26 -9.65 -4.33 -3.35
CA GLU A 26 -9.39 -5.77 -3.42
C GLU A 26 -10.54 -6.53 -4.11
N SER A 27 -11.79 -6.26 -3.74
CA SER A 27 -12.97 -6.97 -4.25
C SER A 27 -13.42 -6.49 -5.64
N ARG A 28 -13.57 -5.17 -5.83
CA ARG A 28 -14.26 -4.60 -7.00
C ARG A 28 -13.32 -4.22 -8.13
N ILE A 29 -12.06 -3.91 -7.82
CA ILE A 29 -11.08 -3.52 -8.85
C ILE A 29 -10.22 -4.72 -9.23
N PHE A 30 -9.56 -5.33 -8.25
CA PHE A 30 -8.56 -6.37 -8.53
C PHE A 30 -9.11 -7.79 -8.48
N GLY A 31 -10.22 -8.02 -7.78
CA GLY A 31 -10.90 -9.31 -7.70
C GLY A 31 -10.04 -10.41 -7.06
N ILE A 32 -9.23 -10.06 -6.06
CA ILE A 32 -8.30 -11.03 -5.41
C ILE A 32 -8.86 -11.66 -4.13
N ASN A 33 -10.14 -11.43 -3.84
CA ASN A 33 -10.85 -11.97 -2.67
C ASN A 33 -11.23 -13.46 -2.80
N ASP A 34 -10.88 -14.10 -3.91
CA ASP A 34 -11.22 -15.51 -4.14
C ASP A 34 -10.25 -16.43 -3.37
N PRO A 35 -10.75 -17.25 -2.42
CA PRO A 35 -9.93 -18.19 -1.65
C PRO A 35 -9.20 -19.23 -2.51
N ASP A 36 -9.69 -19.49 -3.72
CA ASP A 36 -9.12 -20.48 -4.63
C ASP A 36 -7.92 -19.92 -5.43
N LEU A 37 -7.59 -18.63 -5.27
CA LEU A 37 -6.41 -18.02 -5.89
C LEU A 37 -5.12 -18.50 -5.22
N ILE A 38 -4.40 -19.34 -5.94
CA ILE A 38 -3.06 -19.79 -5.58
C ILE A 38 -2.03 -18.79 -6.11
N THR A 39 -1.12 -18.32 -5.27
CA THR A 39 -0.06 -17.42 -5.72
C THR A 39 1.02 -18.18 -6.50
N PRO A 40 1.71 -17.54 -7.46
CA PRO A 40 2.77 -18.18 -8.25
C PRO A 40 3.86 -18.83 -7.39
N ALA A 41 4.15 -18.25 -6.22
CA ALA A 41 5.11 -18.80 -5.27
C ALA A 41 4.74 -20.19 -4.76
N HIS A 42 3.45 -20.54 -4.69
CA HIS A 42 2.97 -21.86 -4.30
C HIS A 42 2.68 -22.77 -5.50
N GLU A 43 2.26 -22.22 -6.65
CA GLU A 43 1.96 -23.00 -7.85
C GLU A 43 3.23 -23.54 -8.53
N PHE A 44 4.29 -22.72 -8.61
CA PHE A 44 5.54 -23.03 -9.29
C PHE A 44 6.71 -23.25 -8.33
N GLU A 45 6.45 -23.68 -7.09
CA GLU A 45 7.47 -23.83 -6.04
C GLU A 45 8.67 -24.66 -6.52
N ASP A 46 9.81 -24.00 -6.67
CA ASP A 46 11.05 -24.58 -7.22
C ASP A 46 12.24 -24.47 -6.25
N GLY A 47 12.07 -23.76 -5.13
CA GLY A 47 13.10 -23.53 -4.12
C GLY A 47 14.14 -22.47 -4.50
N ILE A 48 13.98 -21.79 -5.65
CA ILE A 48 14.92 -20.78 -6.16
C ILE A 48 14.17 -19.48 -6.52
N ASP A 49 13.34 -19.50 -7.57
CA ASP A 49 12.64 -18.31 -8.07
C ASP A 49 11.24 -18.18 -7.44
N PHE A 50 10.59 -19.30 -7.13
CA PHE A 50 9.28 -19.35 -6.49
C PHE A 50 9.39 -20.05 -5.13
N LEU A 51 9.48 -19.23 -4.07
CA LEU A 51 9.57 -19.71 -2.69
C LEU A 51 8.49 -19.07 -1.80
N PRO A 52 7.56 -19.87 -1.25
CA PRO A 52 6.60 -19.40 -0.27
C PRO A 52 7.30 -18.79 0.96
N THR A 53 7.09 -17.49 1.17
CA THR A 53 7.75 -16.74 2.26
C THR A 53 6.74 -16.33 3.33
N LYS A 54 7.19 -16.30 4.59
CA LYS A 54 6.35 -15.87 5.71
C LYS A 54 5.91 -14.41 5.54
N ARG A 55 4.63 -14.14 5.81
CA ARG A 55 3.98 -12.82 5.62
C ARG A 55 4.71 -11.66 6.30
N HIS A 56 5.30 -11.87 7.49
CA HIS A 56 6.01 -10.80 8.20
C HIS A 56 7.35 -10.42 7.55
N ILE A 57 8.01 -11.37 6.87
CA ILE A 57 9.24 -11.11 6.11
C ILE A 57 8.88 -10.32 4.86
N LEU A 58 7.85 -10.77 4.12
CA LEU A 58 7.30 -10.07 2.96
C LEU A 58 6.88 -8.64 3.31
N PHE A 59 6.19 -8.46 4.43
CA PHE A 59 5.82 -7.13 4.92
C PHE A 59 7.04 -6.22 5.10
N GLY A 60 8.12 -6.72 5.70
CA GLY A 60 9.37 -5.97 5.84
C GLY A 60 9.93 -5.53 4.49
N HIS A 61 10.03 -6.44 3.53
CA HIS A 61 10.51 -6.13 2.18
C HIS A 61 9.63 -5.09 1.48
N HIS A 62 8.31 -5.28 1.47
CA HIS A 62 7.37 -4.34 0.87
C HIS A 62 7.43 -2.97 1.54
N PHE A 63 7.49 -2.94 2.88
CA PHE A 63 7.62 -1.70 3.63
C PHE A 63 8.89 -0.94 3.26
N THR A 64 10.04 -1.62 3.21
CA THR A 64 11.31 -0.99 2.84
C THR A 64 11.32 -0.49 1.40
N SER A 65 10.67 -1.19 0.46
CA SER A 65 10.58 -0.78 -0.93
C SER A 65 9.69 0.47 -1.11
N ILE A 66 8.63 0.61 -0.29
CA ILE A 66 7.70 1.74 -0.35
C ILE A 66 8.23 2.96 0.42
N ALA A 67 8.98 2.73 1.51
CA ALA A 67 9.54 3.78 2.37
C ALA A 67 10.63 4.65 1.71
N GLY A 68 10.77 4.60 0.38
CA GLY A 68 11.74 5.35 -0.40
C GLY A 68 11.46 6.85 -0.45
N ALA A 69 11.87 7.50 -1.54
CA ALA A 69 11.88 8.96 -1.64
C ALA A 69 10.47 9.59 -1.73
N ALA A 70 9.47 8.88 -2.25
CA ALA A 70 8.14 9.45 -2.51
C ALA A 70 7.40 9.91 -1.23
N PRO A 71 7.36 9.13 -0.13
CA PRO A 71 6.83 9.59 1.16
C PRO A 71 7.55 10.80 1.77
N ILE A 72 8.77 11.12 1.32
CA ILE A 72 9.55 12.26 1.82
C ILE A 72 9.29 13.50 0.96
N ILE A 73 9.42 13.36 -0.36
CA ILE A 73 9.34 14.47 -1.30
C ILE A 73 7.94 15.09 -1.29
N GLY A 74 6.87 14.28 -1.28
CA GLY A 74 5.49 14.76 -1.31
C GLY A 74 5.17 15.73 -0.15
N PRO A 75 5.35 15.33 1.12
CA PRO A 75 5.09 16.18 2.27
C PRO A 75 6.01 17.40 2.33
N CYS A 76 7.29 17.27 1.96
CA CYS A 76 8.21 18.41 1.87
C CYS A 76 7.74 19.45 0.86
N VAL A 77 7.30 19.02 -0.33
CA VAL A 77 6.73 19.91 -1.35
C VAL A 77 5.44 20.55 -0.84
N ALA A 78 4.55 19.77 -0.24
CA ALA A 78 3.27 20.27 0.27
C ALA A 78 3.45 21.25 1.46
N ALA A 79 4.51 21.09 2.26
CA ALA A 79 4.83 21.99 3.37
C ALA A 79 5.18 23.41 2.91
N TYR A 80 5.70 23.61 1.69
CA TYR A 80 5.88 24.94 1.11
C TYR A 80 4.56 25.71 1.00
N TRP A 81 3.43 25.00 0.86
CA TRP A 81 2.09 25.58 0.77
C TRP A 81 1.43 25.75 2.15
N GLY A 82 2.14 25.42 3.22
CA GLY A 82 1.69 25.50 4.60
C GLY A 82 1.33 24.13 5.21
N TRP A 83 1.09 24.16 6.52
CA TRP A 83 0.89 22.94 7.31
C TRP A 83 -0.40 22.18 6.97
N LEU A 84 -1.48 22.90 6.63
CA LEU A 84 -2.78 22.29 6.36
C LEU A 84 -2.80 21.56 5.00
N PRO A 85 -2.34 22.16 3.88
CA PRO A 85 -2.18 21.44 2.63
C PRO A 85 -1.25 20.22 2.75
N ALA A 86 -0.16 20.33 3.51
CA ALA A 86 0.73 19.21 3.79
C ALA A 86 0.02 18.06 4.53
N PHE A 87 -0.75 18.40 5.56
CA PHE A 87 -1.51 17.41 6.34
C PHE A 87 -2.56 16.69 5.48
N VAL A 88 -3.32 17.45 4.67
CA VAL A 88 -4.33 16.89 3.76
C VAL A 88 -3.67 16.01 2.69
N TRP A 89 -2.54 16.45 2.12
CA TRP A 89 -1.78 15.68 1.14
C TRP A 89 -1.27 14.37 1.70
N VAL A 90 -0.68 14.37 2.90
CA VAL A 90 -0.21 13.14 3.57
C VAL A 90 -1.37 12.18 3.77
N ILE A 91 -2.50 12.64 4.30
CA ILE A 91 -3.59 11.73 4.63
C ILE A 91 -4.29 11.21 3.37
N LEU A 92 -4.78 12.12 2.52
CA LEU A 92 -5.57 11.72 1.35
C LEU A 92 -4.69 11.14 0.25
N GLY A 93 -3.51 11.69 0.04
CA GLY A 93 -2.54 11.19 -0.94
C GLY A 93 -2.08 9.78 -0.61
N THR A 94 -1.80 9.47 0.67
CA THR A 94 -1.46 8.10 1.06
C THR A 94 -2.62 7.13 0.83
N VAL A 95 -3.86 7.49 1.18
CA VAL A 95 -5.02 6.57 1.05
C VAL A 95 -5.42 6.34 -0.40
N PHE A 96 -5.55 7.40 -1.19
CA PHE A 96 -6.15 7.33 -2.53
C PHE A 96 -5.14 7.15 -3.66
N MET A 97 -3.87 7.54 -3.45
CA MET A 97 -2.83 7.45 -4.48
C MET A 97 -1.76 6.44 -4.10
N GLY A 98 -0.98 6.70 -3.04
CA GLY A 98 0.17 5.88 -2.68
C GLY A 98 -0.19 4.41 -2.42
N ALA A 99 -1.12 4.17 -1.49
CA ALA A 99 -1.53 2.82 -1.13
C ALA A 99 -2.12 2.05 -2.33
N VAL A 100 -2.93 2.72 -3.17
CA VAL A 100 -3.56 2.08 -4.35
C VAL A 100 -2.52 1.78 -5.42
N HIS A 101 -1.58 2.70 -5.65
CA HIS A 101 -0.48 2.53 -6.60
C HIS A 101 0.38 1.32 -6.23
N ASP A 102 0.87 1.27 -4.99
CA ASP A 102 1.79 0.21 -4.55
C ASP A 102 1.09 -1.15 -4.47
N PHE A 103 -0.16 -1.18 -3.99
CA PHE A 103 -0.96 -2.39 -3.98
C PHE A 103 -1.27 -2.87 -5.40
N GLY A 104 -1.68 -1.97 -6.29
CA GLY A 104 -1.99 -2.31 -7.67
C GLY A 104 -0.77 -2.84 -8.44
N ALA A 105 0.38 -2.19 -8.26
CA ALA A 105 1.65 -2.63 -8.83
C ALA A 105 2.00 -4.06 -8.38
N LEU A 106 1.86 -4.35 -7.08
CA LEU A 106 2.07 -5.69 -6.53
C LEU A 106 1.10 -6.72 -7.13
N VAL A 107 -0.19 -6.42 -7.18
CA VAL A 107 -1.21 -7.34 -7.70
C VAL A 107 -0.98 -7.65 -9.17
N VAL A 108 -0.67 -6.65 -9.99
CA VAL A 108 -0.39 -6.84 -11.42
C VAL A 108 0.86 -7.70 -11.60
N SER A 109 1.93 -7.41 -10.86
CA SER A 109 3.17 -8.21 -10.93
C SER A 109 2.91 -9.68 -10.57
N ILE A 110 2.12 -9.96 -9.53
CA ILE A 110 1.75 -11.33 -9.14
C ILE A 110 0.94 -12.02 -10.24
N LYS A 111 -0.03 -11.32 -10.86
CA LYS A 111 -0.84 -11.87 -11.97
C LYS A 111 0.01 -12.21 -13.20
N GLU A 112 1.06 -11.44 -13.45
CA GLU A 112 2.06 -11.71 -14.49
C GLU A 112 3.17 -12.67 -14.03
N LYS A 113 2.92 -13.47 -12.98
CA LYS A 113 3.84 -14.49 -12.45
C LYS A 113 5.20 -13.95 -12.03
N GLY A 114 5.25 -12.70 -11.55
CA GLY A 114 6.50 -12.03 -11.16
C GLY A 114 7.43 -11.72 -12.34
N ARG A 115 6.98 -11.89 -13.59
CA ARG A 115 7.83 -11.68 -14.78
C ARG A 115 8.09 -10.21 -15.09
N SER A 116 7.36 -9.26 -14.50
CA SER A 116 7.78 -7.85 -14.50
C SER A 116 7.08 -6.99 -13.43
N ILE A 117 7.81 -5.96 -13.00
CA ILE A 117 7.54 -4.54 -13.30
C ILE A 117 8.85 -4.00 -13.90
#